data_AF-A0A352XVV8-F1
#
_entry.id   AF-A0A352XVV8-F1
#
_cell.length_a   1.000
_cell.length_b   1.000
_cell.length_c   1.000
_cell.angle_alpha   90.00
_cell.angle_beta   90.00
_cell.angle_gamma   90.00
#
_symmetry.space_group_name_H-M   'P 1'
#
loop_
_entity.id
_entity.type
_entity.pdbx_description
1 polymer ?
#
loop_
_entity_poly.entity_id
_entity_poly.type
_entity_poly.pdbx_seq_one_letter_code
_entity_poly.pdbx_strand_id
1 'polypeptide(L)'
;MARIKLAYIGGGSTRAAGTMASFVHQGENFDGSEVVLIDLDEERLDIVKTIAQKMANGRGLDLTFTSTTKRREGLQGCDAVLTSFRAGGFEAR
;
A
#
# COMPACT_ATOMS: atom_id res chain seq x y z
N MET A 1 9.10 16.53 8.03
CA MET A 1 8.37 15.50 7.27
C MET A 1 8.45 14.20 8.01
N ALA A 2 7.37 13.43 8.04
CA ALA A 2 7.33 12.15 8.74
C ALA A 2 7.90 11.06 7.83
N ARG A 3 8.83 10.26 8.34
CA ARG A 3 9.35 9.09 7.62
C ARG A 3 8.80 7.85 8.31
N ILE A 4 7.91 7.13 7.63
CA ILE A 4 7.21 6.00 8.22
C ILE A 4 7.25 4.77 7.31
N LYS A 5 7.07 3.60 7.90
CA LYS A 5 6.71 2.37 7.22
C LYS A 5 5.25 2.02 7.51
N LEU A 6 4.39 2.19 6.52
CA LEU A 6 2.95 1.90 6.60
C LEU A 6 2.66 0.50 6.05
N ALA A 7 2.08 -0.39 6.85
CA ALA A 7 1.48 -1.61 6.32
C ALA A 7 0.03 -1.37 5.89
N TYR A 8 -0.34 -1.85 4.70
CA TYR A 8 -1.72 -1.82 4.21
C TYR A 8 -2.26 -3.24 3.99
N ILE A 9 -3.02 -3.75 4.96
CA ILE A 9 -3.70 -5.05 4.89
C ILE A 9 -5.02 -4.92 4.12
N GLY A 10 -5.17 -5.70 3.05
CA GLY A 10 -6.20 -5.48 2.02
C GLY A 10 -5.70 -4.64 0.85
N GLY A 11 -4.37 -4.62 0.62
CA GLY A 11 -3.71 -3.81 -0.39
C GLY A 11 -4.02 -4.23 -1.84
N GLY A 12 -4.63 -5.40 -2.05
CA GLY A 12 -5.12 -5.87 -3.35
C GLY A 12 -6.56 -5.43 -3.66
N SER A 13 -7.16 -4.58 -2.83
CA SER A 13 -8.50 -4.05 -3.07
C SER A 13 -8.56 -3.20 -4.35
N THR A 14 -9.68 -3.22 -5.07
CA THR A 14 -9.94 -2.28 -6.17
C THR A 14 -9.93 -0.82 -5.71
N ARG A 15 -10.11 -0.57 -4.41
CA ARG A 15 -10.03 0.75 -3.78
C ARG A 15 -8.60 1.13 -3.38
N ALA A 16 -7.67 0.17 -3.32
CA ALA A 16 -6.31 0.42 -2.84
C ALA A 16 -5.54 1.39 -3.74
N ALA A 17 -5.73 1.34 -5.06
CA ALA A 17 -5.12 2.32 -5.97
C ALA A 17 -5.55 3.76 -5.65
N GLY A 18 -6.82 3.99 -5.30
CA GLY A 18 -7.31 5.31 -4.87
C GLY A 18 -6.78 5.74 -3.49
N THR A 19 -6.63 4.78 -2.57
CA THR A 19 -5.96 5.02 -1.28
C THR A 19 -4.50 5.42 -1.50
N MET A 20 -3.77 4.72 -2.37
CA MET A 20 -2.38 5.06 -2.71
C MET A 20 -2.29 6.39 -3.44
N ALA A 21 -3.24 6.73 -4.32
CA ALA A 21 -3.31 8.05 -4.93
C ALA A 21 -3.47 9.15 -3.88
N SER A 22 -4.28 8.92 -2.84
CA SER A 22 -4.45 9.85 -1.72
C SER A 22 -3.18 9.99 -0.87
N PHE A 23 -2.48 8.87 -0.64
CA PHE A 23 -1.19 8.87 0.07
C PHE A 23 -0.13 9.64 -0.73
N VAL A 24 0.00 9.34 -2.03
CA VAL A 24 0.87 10.06 -2.96
C VAL A 24 0.48 11.54 -3.05
N HIS A 25 -0.81 11.89 -3.02
CA HIS A 25 -1.28 13.29 -2.99
C HIS A 25 -0.59 14.08 -1.87
N GLN A 26 -0.47 13.48 -0.68
CA GLN A 26 0.21 14.02 0.49
C GLN A 26 1.71 13.70 0.57
N GLY A 27 2.31 13.16 -0.51
CA GLY A 27 3.62 12.51 -0.49
C GLY A 27 4.77 13.38 0.01
N GLU A 28 4.74 14.69 -0.25
CA GLU A 28 5.75 15.63 0.27
C GLU A 28 5.81 15.61 1.80
N ASN A 29 4.69 15.39 2.50
CA ASN A 29 4.68 15.25 3.96
C ASN A 29 5.35 13.96 4.44
N PHE A 30 5.54 13.00 3.54
CA PHE A 30 5.96 11.62 3.79
C PHE A 30 7.21 11.19 3.00
N ASP A 31 8.00 12.10 2.41
CA ASP A 31 9.21 11.69 1.66
C ASP A 31 10.14 10.81 2.52
N GLY A 32 10.69 9.79 1.88
CA GLY A 32 11.50 8.73 2.48
C GLY A 32 10.68 7.59 3.11
N SER A 33 9.35 7.62 3.00
CA SER A 33 8.46 6.60 3.57
C SER A 33 8.28 5.38 2.66
N GLU A 34 7.89 4.28 3.29
CA GLU A 34 7.56 3.01 2.64
C GLU A 34 6.09 2.65 2.89
N VAL A 35 5.41 2.13 1.87
CA VAL A 35 4.13 1.45 2.01
C VAL A 35 4.26 -0.02 1.60
N VAL A 36 3.92 -0.92 2.52
CA VAL A 36 3.88 -2.37 2.29
C VAL A 36 2.44 -2.80 2.02
N LEU A 37 2.14 -3.18 0.78
CA LEU A 37 0.83 -3.71 0.39
C LEU A 37 0.75 -5.20 0.76
N ILE A 38 -0.27 -5.58 1.52
CA ILE A 38 -0.46 -6.94 2.01
C ILE A 38 -1.84 -7.44 1.60
N ASP A 39 -1.89 -8.54 0.87
CA ASP A 39 -3.12 -9.22 0.45
C ASP A 39 -2.81 -10.68 0.11
N LEU A 40 -3.82 -11.51 -0.11
CA LEU A 40 -3.63 -12.91 -0.54
C LEU A 40 -3.50 -13.02 -2.06
N ASP A 41 -3.95 -12.00 -2.81
CA ASP A 41 -3.93 -11.96 -4.27
C ASP A 41 -2.69 -11.20 -4.79
N GLU A 42 -1.69 -11.96 -5.23
CA GLU A 42 -0.40 -11.42 -5.71
C GLU A 42 -0.55 -10.57 -6.99
N GLU A 43 -1.45 -10.96 -7.89
CA GLU A 43 -1.68 -10.23 -9.14
C GLU A 43 -2.24 -8.84 -8.86
N ARG A 44 -3.24 -8.75 -7.99
CA ARG A 44 -3.80 -7.45 -7.58
C ARG A 44 -2.80 -6.59 -6.84
N LEU A 45 -1.97 -7.21 -6.00
CA LEU A 45 -0.88 -6.50 -5.31
C LEU A 45 0.09 -5.87 -6.31
N ASP A 46 0.52 -6.62 -7.33
CA ASP A 46 1.47 -6.10 -8.31
C ASP A 46 0.89 -4.95 -9.14
N ILE A 47 -0.39 -5.04 -9.51
CA ILE A 47 -1.12 -3.96 -10.18
C ILE A 47 -1.14 -2.69 -9.31
N VAL A 48 -1.56 -2.80 -8.05
CA VAL A 48 -1.66 -1.64 -7.14
C VAL A 48 -0.29 -1.05 -6.85
N LYS A 49 0.73 -1.89 -6.59
CA LYS A 49 2.13 -1.46 -6.39
C LYS A 49 2.64 -0.68 -7.59
N THR A 50 2.43 -1.21 -8.80
CA THR A 50 2.89 -0.58 -10.04
C THR A 50 2.22 0.77 -10.27
N ILE A 51 0.91 0.86 -10.04
CA ILE A 51 0.17 2.13 -10.15
C ILE A 51 0.69 3.15 -9.13
N ALA A 52 0.84 2.74 -7.86
CA ALA A 52 1.34 3.60 -6.79
C ALA A 52 2.75 4.12 -7.07
N GLN A 53 3.67 3.23 -7.45
CA GLN A 53 5.04 3.61 -7.76
C GLN A 53 5.12 4.55 -8.96
N LYS A 54 4.30 4.34 -10.01
CA LYS A 54 4.24 5.26 -11.16
C LYS A 54 3.72 6.65 -10.77
N MET A 55 2.72 6.73 -9.89
CA MET A 55 2.20 8.02 -9.41
C MET A 55 3.25 8.78 -8.59
N ALA A 56 4.00 8.11 -7.72
CA ALA A 56 5.08 8.74 -6.97
C ALA A 56 6.23 9.20 -7.87
N ASN A 57 6.70 8.32 -8.77
CA ASN A 57 7.77 8.64 -9.72
C ASN A 57 7.39 9.82 -10.63
N GLY A 58 6.15 9.84 -11.12
CA GLY A 58 5.64 10.93 -11.97
C GLY A 58 5.59 12.29 -11.27
N ARG A 59 5.67 12.31 -9.93
CA ARG A 59 5.73 13.53 -9.11
C ARG A 59 7.11 13.79 -8.50
N GLY A 60 8.09 12.93 -8.76
CA GLY A 60 9.44 13.05 -8.18
C GLY A 60 9.48 12.86 -6.66
N LEU A 61 8.52 12.12 -6.09
CA LEU A 61 8.42 11.87 -4.65
C LEU A 61 9.30 10.69 -4.22
N ASP A 62 9.91 10.79 -3.04
CA ASP A 62 10.69 9.69 -2.45
C ASP A 62 9.77 8.74 -1.67
N LEU A 63 8.96 7.96 -2.40
CA LEU A 63 8.06 6.96 -1.81
C LEU A 63 8.36 5.58 -2.38
N THR A 64 8.53 4.61 -1.49
CA THR A 64 8.74 3.21 -1.85
C THR A 64 7.48 2.39 -1.63
N PHE A 65 7.06 1.62 -2.63
CA PHE A 65 5.95 0.69 -2.51
C PHE A 65 6.45 -0.76 -2.66
N THR A 66 6.25 -1.57 -1.62
CA THR A 66 6.55 -3.01 -1.62
C THR A 66 5.27 -3.82 -1.47
N SER A 67 5.30 -5.11 -1.77
CA SER A 67 4.15 -5.99 -1.60
C SER A 67 4.54 -7.38 -1.11
N THR A 68 3.65 -8.03 -0.38
CA THR A 68 3.83 -9.41 0.08
C THR A 68 2.50 -10.10 0.34
N THR A 69 2.45 -11.41 0.11
CA THR A 69 1.33 -12.27 0.52
C THR A 69 1.44 -12.78 1.96
N LYS A 70 2.59 -12.50 2.61
CA LYS A 70 2.90 -12.99 3.95
C LYS A 70 2.74 -11.88 4.98
N ARG A 71 1.54 -11.81 5.56
CA ARG A 71 1.16 -10.77 6.54
C ARG A 71 2.19 -10.55 7.66
N ARG A 72 2.74 -11.62 8.23
CA ARG A 72 3.71 -11.49 9.35
C ARG A 72 5.00 -10.81 8.91
N GLU A 73 5.49 -11.08 7.70
CA GLU A 73 6.68 -10.45 7.14
C GLU A 73 6.38 -8.98 6.81
N GLY A 74 5.24 -8.71 6.19
CA GLY A 74 4.85 -7.35 5.80
C GLY A 74 4.59 -6.39 6.97
N LEU A 75 4.33 -6.91 8.17
CA LEU A 75 4.14 -6.10 9.40
C LEU A 75 5.43 -5.77 10.14
N GLN A 76 6.57 -6.33 9.74
CA GLN A 76 7.82 -6.15 10.49
C GLN A 76 8.32 -4.70 10.40
N GLY A 77 8.45 -4.07 11.57
CA GLY A 77 8.98 -2.70 11.71
C GLY A 77 8.06 -1.60 11.19
N CYS A 78 6.76 -1.87 11.03
CA CYS A 78 5.80 -0.85 10.61
C CYS A 78 5.42 0.09 11.75
N ASP A 79 5.36 1.39 11.46
CA ASP A 79 4.94 2.43 12.40
C ASP A 79 3.42 2.58 12.45
N ALA A 80 2.75 2.20 11.36
CA ALA A 80 1.30 2.30 11.21
C ALA A 80 0.74 1.13 10.42
N VAL A 81 -0.53 0.82 10.68
CA VAL A 81 -1.28 -0.21 9.96
C VAL A 81 -2.61 0.37 9.49
N LEU A 82 -2.84 0.31 8.18
CA LEU A 82 -4.13 0.53 7.55
C LEU A 82 -4.74 -0.82 7.19
N THR A 83 -6.02 -1.03 7.51
CA THR A 83 -6.72 -2.27 7.18
C THR A 83 -8.01 -1.99 6.41
N SER A 84 -8.18 -2.64 5.26
CA SER A 84 -9.45 -2.61 4.50
C SER A 84 -9.75 -3.94 3.79
N PHE A 85 -9.23 -5.05 4.31
CA PHE A 85 -9.49 -6.38 3.75
C PHE A 85 -10.94 -6.80 3.98
N ARG A 86 -11.41 -7.74 3.16
CA ARG A 86 -12.76 -8.32 3.26
C ARG A 86 -12.66 -9.84 3.36
N ALA A 87 -12.85 -10.37 4.57
CA ALA A 87 -12.94 -11.81 4.77
C ALA A 87 -14.16 -12.37 4.00
N GLY A 88 -13.98 -13.46 3.26
CA GLY A 88 -15.03 -14.08 2.45
C GLY A 88 -15.34 -13.37 1.11
N GLY A 89 -14.69 -12.26 0.79
CA GLY A 89 -14.87 -11.58 -0.50
C GLY A 89 -16.31 -11.08 -0.73
N PHE A 90 -16.71 -10.97 -2.00
CA PHE A 90 -18.07 -10.56 -2.38
C PHE A 90 -19.10 -11.67 -2.18
N GLU A 91 -18.69 -12.93 -2.26
CA GLU A 91 -19.57 -14.10 -2.08
C GLU A 91 -20.17 -14.19 -0.68
N ALA A 92 -19.51 -13.59 0.32
CA ALA A 92 -19.97 -13.56 1.71
C ALA A 92 -20.78 -12.29 2.06
N ARG A 93 -21.29 -11.55 1.08
CA ARG A 93 -22.00 -10.28 1.28
C ARG A 93 -23.48 -10.44 1.58
#